data_AF-A0A662FR98-F1
#
_entry.id   AF-A0A662FR98-F1
#
_cell.length_a   1.000
_cell.length_b   1.000
_cell.length_c   1.000
_cell.angle_alpha   90.00
_cell.angle_beta   90.00
_cell.angle_gamma   90.00
#
_symmetry.space_group_name_H-M   'P 1'
#
loop_
_entity.id
_entity.type
_entity.pdbx_description
1 polymer ?
#
loop_
_entity_poly.entity_id
_entity_poly.type
_entity_poly.pdbx_seq_one_letter_code
_entity_poly.pdbx_strand_id
1 'polypeptide(L)'
;MAKGTYNIYSDFDLIVVVRKEELPFKDRPLKYSKYSDGWVEAFVYTREEVEYMFREFNTLILEALKDGIIIYDDGFWSKLQSRFKELMEKGIIRPKKNGWIISRQTGS
;
A
#
# COMPACT_ATOMS: atom_id res chain seq x y z
N MET A 1 -0.47 -9.44 -16.02
CA MET A 1 0.51 -8.52 -15.41
C MET A 1 1.57 -9.39 -14.75
N ALA A 2 2.83 -9.10 -15.06
CA ALA A 2 3.94 -10.06 -15.01
C ALA A 2 4.13 -10.70 -13.63
N LYS A 3 3.69 -11.95 -13.51
CA LYS A 3 4.17 -12.93 -12.54
C LYS A 3 5.61 -13.27 -12.93
N GLY A 4 6.60 -12.60 -12.35
CA GLY A 4 7.99 -12.71 -12.81
C GLY A 4 9.08 -12.42 -11.78
N THR A 5 8.72 -12.06 -10.55
CA THR A 5 9.67 -11.92 -9.42
C THR A 5 9.10 -12.59 -8.18
N TYR A 6 8.50 -13.77 -8.34
CA TYR A 6 8.24 -14.66 -7.21
C TYR A 6 9.59 -15.26 -6.82
N ASN A 7 10.32 -14.57 -5.94
CA ASN A 7 11.36 -15.23 -5.18
C ASN A 7 10.65 -16.25 -4.28
N ILE A 8 11.11 -17.49 -4.34
CA ILE A 8 10.73 -18.69 -3.58
C ILE A 8 10.79 -18.53 -2.04
N TYR A 9 10.88 -17.30 -1.52
CA TYR A 9 11.10 -17.01 -0.11
C TYR A 9 10.02 -16.14 0.53
N SER A 10 9.21 -15.33 -0.19
CA SER A 10 8.18 -14.49 0.44
C SER A 10 6.77 -15.05 0.26
N ASP A 11 6.16 -15.48 1.37
CA ASP A 11 4.73 -15.86 1.41
C ASP A 11 3.83 -14.66 1.76
N PHE A 12 4.40 -13.59 2.34
CA PHE A 12 3.66 -12.43 2.82
C PHE A 12 4.33 -11.09 2.48
N ASP A 13 3.54 -10.15 1.97
CA ASP A 13 3.91 -8.76 1.76
C ASP A 13 3.60 -7.93 3.01
N LEU A 14 4.59 -7.24 3.57
CA LEU A 14 4.46 -6.37 4.74
C LEU A 14 4.66 -4.91 4.35
N ILE A 15 3.66 -4.06 4.57
CA ILE A 15 3.79 -2.61 4.40
C ILE A 15 4.17 -2.00 5.74
N VAL A 16 5.34 -1.33 5.78
CA VAL A 16 5.80 -0.59 6.96
C VAL A 16 5.77 0.90 6.63
N VAL A 17 4.99 1.65 7.39
CA VAL A 17 4.88 3.10 7.20
C VAL A 17 5.70 3.83 8.27
N VAL A 18 6.74 4.54 7.86
CA VAL A 18 7.62 5.31 8.74
C VAL A 18 7.39 6.81 8.57
N ARG A 19 7.77 7.60 9.58
CA ARG A 19 7.64 9.07 9.53
C ARG A 19 8.69 9.72 8.63
N LYS A 20 9.89 9.14 8.57
CA LYS A 20 11.00 9.61 7.75
C LYS A 20 11.83 8.41 7.32
N GLU A 21 12.35 8.46 6.11
CA GLU A 21 13.35 7.53 5.60
C GLU A 21 14.28 8.31 4.68
N GLU A 22 15.59 8.18 4.94
CA GLU A 22 16.63 8.91 4.22
C GLU A 22 17.16 8.10 3.04
N LEU A 23 16.97 6.76 3.08
CA LEU A 23 17.34 5.92 1.96
C LEU A 23 16.36 6.04 0.78
N PRO A 24 16.87 6.04 -0.47
CA PRO A 24 16.06 5.81 -1.65
C PRO A 24 15.27 4.51 -1.51
N PHE A 25 14.04 4.48 -2.03
CA PHE A 25 13.15 3.32 -1.91
C PHE A 25 13.82 1.99 -2.30
N LYS A 26 14.61 1.99 -3.39
CA LYS A 26 15.35 0.82 -3.88
C LYS A 26 16.38 0.23 -2.89
N ASP A 27 16.89 1.04 -1.96
CA ASP A 27 17.92 0.63 -1.01
C ASP A 27 17.31 0.17 0.33
N ARG A 28 16.01 0.45 0.54
CA ARG A 28 15.29 0.06 1.76
C ARG A 28 15.14 -1.45 1.92
N PRO A 29 14.78 -2.26 0.89
CA PRO A 29 14.69 -3.70 1.03
C PRO A 29 15.96 -4.32 1.63
N LEU A 30 17.14 -3.87 1.19
CA LEU A 30 18.42 -4.33 1.75
C LEU A 30 18.63 -3.91 3.21
N LYS A 31 18.23 -2.69 3.58
CA LYS A 31 18.32 -2.21 4.96
C LYS A 31 17.39 -2.99 5.91
N TYR A 32 16.19 -3.32 5.43
CA TYR A 32 15.15 -3.94 6.26
C TYR A 32 15.15 -5.47 6.21
N SER A 33 15.81 -6.09 5.22
CA SER A 33 15.95 -7.55 5.13
C SER A 33 16.64 -8.15 6.35
N LYS A 34 17.52 -7.41 7.03
CA LYS A 34 18.17 -7.85 8.27
C LYS A 34 17.20 -8.11 9.44
N TYR A 35 15.95 -7.65 9.34
CA TYR A 35 14.89 -7.88 10.32
C TYR A 35 13.88 -8.95 9.85
N SER A 36 14.13 -9.58 8.72
CA SER A 36 13.28 -10.62 8.14
C SER A 36 14.07 -11.91 7.99
N ASP A 37 13.48 -13.03 8.37
CA ASP A 37 14.08 -14.37 8.17
C ASP A 37 13.94 -14.86 6.71
N GLY A 38 13.64 -13.96 5.77
CA GLY A 38 13.44 -14.23 4.35
C GLY A 38 11.99 -14.51 3.96
N TRP A 39 11.12 -14.82 4.94
CA TRP A 39 9.71 -15.20 4.74
C TRP A 39 8.76 -14.04 4.42
N VAL A 40 9.17 -12.82 4.76
CA VAL A 40 8.35 -11.61 4.64
C VAL A 40 9.09 -10.58 3.81
N GLU A 41 8.44 -10.10 2.75
CA GLU A 41 8.93 -8.99 1.94
C GLU A 41 8.38 -7.67 2.51
N ALA A 42 9.27 -6.87 3.11
CA ALA A 42 8.91 -5.61 3.73
C ALA A 42 9.04 -4.44 2.74
N PHE A 43 7.92 -3.82 2.39
CA PHE A 43 7.87 -2.57 1.66
C PHE A 43 7.79 -1.39 2.63
N VAL A 44 8.88 -0.65 2.73
CA VAL A 44 8.97 0.50 3.64
C VAL A 44 8.70 1.80 2.91
N TYR A 45 7.63 2.47 3.30
CA TYR A 45 7.21 3.75 2.74
C TYR A 45 7.18 4.85 3.81
N THR A 46 7.40 6.09 3.42
CA THR A 46 7.08 7.23 4.28
C THR A 46 5.58 7.53 4.24
N ARG A 47 5.11 8.32 5.20
CA ARG A 47 3.71 8.80 5.19
C ARG A 47 3.38 9.58 3.93
N GLU A 48 4.31 10.41 3.47
CA GLU A 48 4.16 11.24 2.28
C GLU A 48 4.05 10.37 1.02
N GLU A 49 4.85 9.31 0.93
CA GLU A 49 4.79 8.35 -0.17
C GLU A 49 3.46 7.58 -0.15
N VAL A 50 3.01 7.09 1.01
CA VAL A 50 1.71 6.42 1.13
C VAL A 50 0.55 7.34 0.76
N GLU A 51 0.57 8.58 1.25
CA GLU A 51 -0.43 9.59 0.90
C GLU A 51 -0.43 9.90 -0.59
N TYR A 52 0.75 9.99 -1.21
CA TYR A 52 0.88 10.16 -2.65
C TYR A 52 0.32 8.96 -3.41
N MET A 53 0.72 7.74 -3.03
CA MET A 53 0.24 6.50 -3.63
C MET A 53 -1.28 6.36 -3.49
N PHE A 54 -1.85 6.73 -2.35
CA PHE A 54 -3.30 6.74 -2.14
C PHE A 54 -4.01 7.73 -3.07
N ARG A 55 -3.48 8.95 -3.22
CA ARG A 55 -4.04 9.95 -4.16
C ARG A 55 -3.99 9.49 -5.62
N GLU A 56 -2.93 8.78 -5.99
CA GLU A 56 -2.75 8.20 -7.33
C GLU A 56 -3.50 6.87 -7.52
N PHE A 57 -4.32 6.45 -6.55
CA PHE A 57 -5.07 5.19 -6.58
C PHE A 57 -4.18 3.96 -6.81
N ASN A 58 -2.98 3.97 -6.21
CA ASN A 58 -2.04 2.87 -6.30
C ASN A 58 -2.68 1.57 -5.80
N THR A 59 -2.60 0.52 -6.62
CA THR A 59 -3.30 -0.75 -6.37
C THR A 59 -2.88 -1.42 -5.06
N LEU A 60 -1.58 -1.38 -4.73
CA LEU A 60 -1.05 -1.97 -3.48
C LEU A 60 -1.70 -1.32 -2.25
N ILE A 61 -1.77 0.01 -2.23
CA ILE A 61 -2.38 0.75 -1.11
C ILE A 61 -3.88 0.49 -1.04
N LEU A 62 -4.58 0.47 -2.17
CA LEU A 62 -6.03 0.20 -2.17
C LEU A 62 -6.34 -1.24 -1.71
N GLU A 63 -5.56 -2.23 -2.12
CA GLU A 63 -5.68 -3.62 -1.66
C GLU A 63 -5.37 -3.74 -0.17
N ALA A 64 -4.29 -3.11 0.30
CA ALA A 64 -3.94 -3.09 1.72
C ALA A 64 -5.00 -2.41 2.59
N LEU A 65 -5.65 -1.35 2.09
CA LEU A 65 -6.73 -0.66 2.82
C LEU A 65 -8.02 -1.48 2.85
N LYS A 66 -8.28 -2.31 1.84
CA LYS A 66 -9.47 -3.14 1.71
C LYS A 66 -9.37 -4.46 2.49
N ASP A 67 -8.28 -5.20 2.28
CA ASP A 67 -8.13 -6.59 2.75
C ASP A 67 -6.92 -6.77 3.70
N GLY A 68 -6.09 -5.74 3.88
CA GLY A 68 -4.90 -5.83 4.72
C GLY A 68 -5.20 -5.95 6.21
N ILE A 69 -4.33 -6.67 6.92
CA ILE A 69 -4.39 -6.84 8.38
C ILE A 69 -3.49 -5.80 9.04
N ILE A 70 -4.05 -5.00 9.96
CA ILE A 70 -3.28 -4.01 10.71
C ILE A 70 -2.57 -4.71 11.87
N ILE A 71 -1.24 -4.71 11.86
CA ILE A 71 -0.41 -5.20 12.97
C ILE A 71 -0.23 -4.10 14.03
N TYR A 72 0.01 -2.87 13.58
CA TYR A 72 0.17 -1.69 14.42
C TYR A 72 -0.26 -0.44 13.64
N ASP A 73 -0.95 0.49 14.31
CA ASP A 73 -1.30 1.80 13.76
C ASP A 73 -1.28 2.85 14.87
N ASP A 74 -0.69 4.01 14.58
CA ASP A 74 -0.71 5.18 15.46
C ASP A 74 -1.77 6.22 15.06
N GLY A 75 -2.74 5.80 14.24
CA GLY A 75 -3.87 6.57 13.73
C GLY A 75 -3.69 7.05 12.29
N PHE A 76 -2.49 6.92 11.71
CA PHE A 76 -2.26 7.26 10.31
C PHE A 76 -3.05 6.36 9.36
N TRP A 77 -2.99 5.03 9.57
CA TRP A 77 -3.63 4.07 8.68
C TRP A 77 -5.15 4.11 8.81
N SER A 78 -5.66 4.20 10.04
CA SER A 78 -7.10 4.33 10.32
C SER A 78 -7.70 5.57 9.64
N LYS A 79 -7.00 6.71 9.64
CA LYS A 79 -7.44 7.91 8.92
C LYS A 79 -7.48 7.69 7.41
N LEU A 80 -6.51 6.96 6.87
CA LEU A 80 -6.47 6.61 5.45
C LEU A 80 -7.62 5.66 5.07
N GLN A 81 -7.92 4.68 5.93
CA GLN A 81 -9.07 3.77 5.76
C GLN A 81 -10.41 4.51 5.78
N SER A 82 -10.60 5.50 6.64
CA SER A 82 -11.82 6.32 6.63
C SER A 82 -11.98 7.06 5.29
N ARG A 83 -10.92 7.68 4.78
CA ARG A 83 -10.95 8.34 3.45
C ARG A 83 -11.22 7.35 2.33
N PHE A 84 -10.63 6.15 2.40
CA PHE A 84 -10.89 5.08 1.44
C PHE A 84 -12.37 4.66 1.44
N LYS A 85 -12.98 4.48 2.62
CA LYS A 85 -14.41 4.16 2.75
C LYS A 85 -15.29 5.26 2.15
N GLU A 86 -14.99 6.53 2.41
CA GLU A 86 -15.71 7.64 1.79
C GLU A 86 -15.64 7.62 0.25
N LEU A 87 -14.48 7.29 -0.32
CA LEU A 87 -14.34 7.18 -1.79
C LEU A 87 -15.15 6.01 -2.35
N MET A 88 -15.22 4.90 -1.62
CA MET A 88 -16.04 3.73 -1.98
C MET A 88 -17.53 4.06 -1.91
N GLU A 89 -17.98 4.70 -0.83
CA GLU A 89 -19.37 5.11 -0.61
C GLU A 89 -19.84 6.11 -1.66
N LYS A 90 -18.98 7.07 -2.02
CA LYS A 90 -19.23 8.02 -3.13
C LYS A 90 -19.15 7.37 -4.51
N GLY A 91 -18.75 6.10 -4.58
CA GLY A 91 -18.58 5.36 -5.82
C GLY A 91 -17.42 5.84 -6.68
N ILE A 92 -16.51 6.65 -6.13
CA ILE A 92 -15.32 7.19 -6.81
C ILE A 92 -14.34 6.06 -7.15
N ILE A 93 -14.19 5.12 -6.23
CA ILE A 93 -13.43 3.88 -6.43
C ILE A 93 -14.33 2.67 -6.22
N ARG A 94 -14.14 1.64 -7.03
CA ARG A 94 -14.86 0.37 -6.89
C ARG A 94 -13.94 -0.82 -7.19
N PRO A 95 -13.97 -1.89 -6.38
CA PRO A 95 -13.19 -3.08 -6.66
C PRO A 95 -13.74 -3.83 -7.88
N LYS A 96 -12.83 -4.42 -8.64
CA LYS A 96 -13.09 -5.36 -9.74
C LYS A 96 -12.19 -6.57 -9.54
N LYS A 97 -12.51 -7.70 -10.17
CA LYS A 97 -11.81 -9.00 -10.05
C LYS A 97 -10.27 -8.90 -10.00
N ASN A 98 -9.65 -8.02 -10.80
CA ASN A 98 -8.19 -7.85 -10.87
C ASN A 98 -7.79 -6.35 -10.87
N GLY A 99 -8.42 -5.52 -10.05
CA GLY A 99 -8.05 -4.11 -9.93
C GLY A 99 -9.20 -3.20 -9.52
N TRP A 100 -9.11 -1.94 -9.93
CA TRP A 100 -9.99 -0.88 -9.44
C TRP A 100 -10.60 -0.08 -10.60
N ILE A 101 -11.88 0.27 -10.45
CA ILE A 101 -12.56 1.22 -11.33
C ILE A 101 -12.51 2.57 -10.63
N ILE A 102 -12.02 3.60 -11.34
CA ILE A 102 -11.94 4.96 -10.84
C ILE A 102 -12.88 5.83 -11.69
N SER A 103 -13.95 6.35 -11.10
CA SER A 103 -14.80 7.32 -11.78
C SER A 103 -14.18 8.71 -11.64
N ARG A 104 -13.53 9.19 -12.69
CA ARG A 104 -13.20 10.62 -12.77
C ARG A 104 -14.51 11.37 -12.97
N GLN A 105 -14.89 12.21 -12.02
CA GLN A 105 -15.91 13.21 -12.32
C GLN A 105 -15.31 14.11 -13.39
N THR A 106 -15.74 13.93 -14.65
CA THR A 106 -15.59 14.95 -15.67
C THR A 106 -16.36 16.16 -15.16
N GLY A 107 -15.64 17.14 -14.62
CA GLY A 107 -16.21 18.46 -14.35
C GLY A 107 -16.90 18.93 -15.63
N SER A 108 -18.19 19.22 -15.52
CA SER A 108 -18.93 20.00 -16.52
C SER A 108 -18.60 21.48 -16.35
#